data_AF-W1W290-F1
#
_entry.id   AF-W1W290-F1
#
_cell.length_a   1.000
_cell.length_b   1.000
_cell.length_c   1.000
_cell.angle_alpha   90.00
_cell.angle_beta   90.00
_cell.angle_gamma   90.00
#
_symmetry.space_group_name_H-M   'P 1'
#
loop_
_entity.id
_entity.type
_entity.pdbx_description
1 polymer ?
#
loop_
_entity_poly.entity_id
_entity_poly.type
_entity_poly.pdbx_seq_one_letter_code
_entity_poly.pdbx_strand_id
1 'polypeptide(L)'
;KMHQCGLPKEMALELFKPFVMKRLVERGQASNIKAAKRQVERIGPGVWEALEEVIKEHPVLLNRAPTLHRLGIQAFEPILWEGRAIKLHPLVCTAFNADFDGDQMACHLPLSVEAQAEARTLMLSSHNILSTKDGKPVAVPSQDMILGTYYLTVVREDTRDKAKTFATYDEVMLAYESHIIGLQDILYIRLPDHGRVETTAGRLIFNNALFPELWQYEKREDGTYSLGKVMDKKTVGKLVDQCFQLFGNEKTAELLDRIKSLGYSFARRAGMTVAIADIKVPEVKTGLLDTAEQEVEKVSRLYRRGLITEEERYRKTIQLWTQATEDVTDAMMDNMARDKDGFNPVYMMAISGARGNKQQIRQLAGMRGLMADPSGRIIDLPIKANFKEGLTVLDYFTSSHGARKGLADTAL
;
A
#
# COMPACT_ATOMS: atom_id res chain seq x y z
N LYS A 1 -3.93 3.46 -17.41
CA LYS A 1 -5.03 3.96 -16.54
C LYS A 1 -5.67 2.78 -15.83
N MET A 2 -6.58 2.99 -14.88
CA MET A 2 -7.19 1.89 -14.10
C MET A 2 -7.93 0.85 -14.97
N HIS A 3 -8.63 1.28 -16.02
CA HIS A 3 -9.39 0.42 -16.95
C HIS A 3 -8.52 -0.29 -18.01
N GLN A 4 -7.20 -0.11 -18.01
CA GLN A 4 -6.32 -0.62 -19.06
C GLN A 4 -5.38 -1.70 -18.53
N CYS A 5 -5.09 -2.70 -19.36
CA CYS A 5 -4.04 -3.69 -19.10
C CYS A 5 -3.06 -3.77 -20.28
N GLY A 6 -1.79 -4.06 -20.02
CA GLY A 6 -0.82 -4.33 -21.08
C GLY A 6 -0.89 -5.79 -21.50
N LEU A 7 -1.20 -6.05 -22.77
CA LEU A 7 -1.26 -7.39 -23.34
C LEU A 7 -0.06 -7.63 -24.27
N PRO A 8 0.72 -8.72 -24.08
CA PRO A 8 1.81 -9.09 -24.97
C PRO A 8 1.37 -9.20 -26.44
N LYS A 9 2.16 -8.61 -27.35
CA LYS A 9 1.92 -8.66 -28.80
C LYS A 9 1.71 -10.08 -29.34
N GLU A 10 2.55 -11.04 -28.94
CA GLU A 10 2.44 -12.46 -29.37
C GLU A 10 1.12 -13.09 -28.90
N MET A 11 0.75 -12.87 -27.64
CA MET A 11 -0.48 -13.39 -27.04
C MET A 11 -1.73 -12.76 -27.67
N ALA A 12 -1.70 -11.44 -27.88
CA ALA A 12 -2.79 -10.71 -28.53
C ALA A 12 -3.01 -11.22 -29.97
N LEU A 13 -1.94 -11.45 -30.74
CA LEU A 13 -2.06 -11.94 -32.11
C LEU A 13 -2.75 -13.31 -32.18
N GLU A 14 -2.45 -14.23 -31.24
CA GLU A 14 -3.10 -15.54 -31.19
C GLU A 14 -4.57 -15.45 -30.74
N LEU A 15 -4.89 -14.62 -29.74
CA LEU A 15 -6.27 -14.43 -29.28
C LEU A 15 -7.16 -13.76 -30.34
N PHE A 16 -6.64 -12.74 -31.03
CA PHE A 16 -7.40 -11.93 -31.99
C PHE A 16 -7.24 -12.41 -33.45
N LYS A 17 -6.60 -13.57 -33.68
CA LYS A 17 -6.27 -14.10 -35.00
C LYS A 17 -7.44 -14.06 -36.00
N PRO A 18 -8.66 -14.53 -35.66
CA PRO A 18 -9.78 -14.51 -36.61
C PRO A 18 -10.22 -13.09 -36.99
N PHE A 19 -10.17 -12.16 -36.04
CA PHE A 19 -10.56 -10.77 -36.23
C PHE A 19 -9.56 -10.02 -37.10
N VAL A 20 -8.26 -10.22 -36.85
CA VAL A 20 -7.18 -9.66 -37.69
C VAL A 20 -7.30 -10.19 -39.12
N MET A 21 -7.56 -11.48 -39.30
CA MET A 21 -7.74 -12.08 -40.63
C MET A 21 -8.92 -11.44 -41.39
N LYS A 22 -10.06 -11.22 -40.72
CA LYS A 22 -11.21 -10.52 -41.31
C LYS A 22 -10.83 -9.09 -41.72
N ARG A 23 -10.13 -8.36 -40.84
CA ARG A 23 -9.74 -6.97 -41.07
C ARG A 23 -8.76 -6.80 -42.22
N LEU A 24 -7.82 -7.73 -42.39
CA LEU A 24 -6.87 -7.74 -43.52
C LEU A 24 -7.57 -7.93 -44.87
N VAL A 25 -8.63 -8.74 -44.91
CA VAL A 25 -9.44 -8.93 -46.13
C VAL A 25 -10.28 -7.69 -46.41
N GLU A 26 -10.91 -7.09 -45.40
CA GLU A 26 -11.67 -5.83 -45.54
C GLU A 26 -10.81 -4.67 -46.07
N ARG A 27 -9.55 -4.59 -45.64
CA ARG A 27 -8.58 -3.58 -46.09
C ARG A 27 -7.98 -3.88 -47.47
N GLY A 28 -8.36 -4.99 -48.12
CA GLY A 28 -7.80 -5.41 -49.41
C GLY A 28 -6.32 -5.82 -49.36
N GLN A 29 -5.74 -5.96 -48.15
CA GLN A 29 -4.34 -6.38 -47.97
C GLN A 29 -4.17 -7.89 -48.18
N ALA A 30 -5.24 -8.66 -48.04
CA ALA A 30 -5.31 -10.07 -48.36
C ALA A 30 -6.48 -10.39 -49.30
N SER A 31 -6.24 -11.19 -50.34
CA SER A 31 -7.26 -11.54 -51.33
C SER A 31 -8.31 -12.52 -50.81
N ASN A 32 -7.98 -13.36 -49.83
CA ASN A 32 -8.89 -14.31 -49.20
C ASN A 32 -8.42 -14.72 -47.80
N ILE A 33 -9.28 -15.43 -47.06
CA ILE A 33 -9.00 -15.88 -45.68
C ILE A 33 -7.75 -16.77 -45.61
N LYS A 34 -7.47 -17.59 -46.63
CA LYS A 34 -6.25 -18.44 -46.66
C LYS A 34 -4.98 -17.61 -46.82
N ALA A 35 -5.01 -16.57 -47.66
CA ALA A 35 -3.92 -15.62 -47.83
C ALA A 35 -3.70 -14.81 -46.53
N ALA A 36 -4.78 -14.33 -45.91
CA ALA A 36 -4.74 -13.64 -44.62
C ALA A 36 -4.11 -14.52 -43.52
N LYS A 37 -4.49 -15.80 -43.44
CA LYS A 37 -3.89 -16.75 -42.49
C LYS A 37 -2.37 -16.87 -42.67
N ARG A 38 -1.90 -17.05 -43.91
CA ARG A 38 -0.45 -17.12 -44.21
C ARG A 38 0.27 -15.82 -43.89
N GLN A 39 -0.38 -14.68 -44.12
CA GLN A 39 0.18 -13.36 -43.82
C GLN A 39 0.32 -13.13 -42.31
N VAL A 40 -0.67 -13.55 -41.51
CA VAL A 40 -0.62 -13.48 -40.04
C VAL A 40 0.46 -14.43 -39.49
N GLU A 41 0.54 -15.67 -39.97
CA GLU A 41 1.56 -16.64 -39.53
C GLU A 41 2.99 -16.20 -39.85
N ARG A 42 3.19 -15.45 -40.94
CA ARG A 42 4.50 -14.90 -41.32
C ARG A 42 4.77 -13.50 -40.76
N ILE A 43 3.85 -12.95 -39.97
CA ILE A 43 3.91 -11.57 -39.45
C ILE A 43 4.22 -10.58 -40.60
N GLY A 44 3.40 -10.64 -41.65
CA GLY A 44 3.54 -9.78 -42.82
C GLY A 44 3.29 -8.30 -42.50
N PRO A 45 3.62 -7.40 -43.45
CA PRO A 45 3.34 -5.98 -43.30
C PRO A 45 1.83 -5.74 -43.09
N GLY A 46 1.49 -4.79 -42.22
CA GLY A 46 0.10 -4.42 -41.90
C GLY A 46 -0.60 -5.24 -40.80
N VAL A 47 -0.04 -6.38 -40.39
CA VAL A 47 -0.66 -7.24 -39.35
C VAL A 47 -0.76 -6.53 -38.00
N TRP A 48 0.29 -5.81 -37.58
CA TRP A 48 0.30 -5.08 -36.31
C TRP A 48 -0.69 -3.92 -36.29
N GLU A 49 -0.82 -3.21 -37.41
CA GLU A 49 -1.76 -2.10 -37.55
C GLU A 49 -3.21 -2.61 -37.50
N ALA A 50 -3.50 -3.71 -38.19
CA ALA A 50 -4.80 -4.37 -38.12
C ALA A 50 -5.11 -4.88 -36.70
N LEU A 51 -4.11 -5.42 -35.99
CA LEU A 51 -4.26 -5.86 -34.61
C LEU A 51 -4.57 -4.67 -33.67
N GLU A 52 -3.88 -3.55 -33.81
CA GLU A 52 -4.11 -2.36 -32.98
C GLU A 52 -5.52 -1.77 -33.18
N GLU A 53 -6.06 -1.78 -34.40
CA GLU A 53 -7.45 -1.38 -34.65
C GLU A 53 -8.45 -2.30 -33.97
N VAL A 54 -8.29 -3.62 -34.14
CA VAL A 54 -9.21 -4.63 -33.58
C VAL A 54 -9.25 -4.54 -32.06
N ILE A 55 -8.10 -4.30 -31.42
CA ILE A 55 -7.98 -4.27 -29.95
C ILE A 55 -8.71 -3.09 -29.31
N LYS A 56 -8.82 -1.94 -29.98
CA LYS A 56 -9.44 -0.73 -29.40
C LYS A 56 -10.91 -0.93 -29.04
N GLU A 57 -11.63 -1.79 -29.77
CA GLU A 57 -13.07 -2.00 -29.56
C GLU A 57 -13.38 -3.17 -28.60
N HIS A 58 -12.39 -4.03 -28.31
CA HIS A 58 -12.60 -5.30 -27.62
C HIS A 58 -12.01 -5.32 -26.20
N PRO A 59 -12.85 -5.36 -25.14
CA PRO A 59 -12.36 -5.60 -23.79
C PRO A 59 -11.87 -7.05 -23.63
N VAL A 60 -10.94 -7.28 -22.71
CA VAL A 60 -10.47 -8.61 -22.29
C VAL A 60 -10.77 -8.84 -20.81
N LEU A 61 -11.04 -10.08 -20.43
CA LEU A 61 -11.25 -10.47 -19.03
C LEU A 61 -9.97 -11.07 -18.47
N LEU A 62 -9.47 -10.52 -17.37
CA LEU A 62 -8.38 -11.12 -16.61
C LEU A 62 -8.93 -11.86 -15.40
N ASN A 63 -8.40 -13.05 -15.14
CA ASN A 63 -8.75 -13.90 -14.00
C ASN A 63 -7.48 -14.43 -13.32
N ARG A 64 -7.49 -14.47 -11.99
CA ARG A 64 -6.45 -15.13 -11.18
C ARG A 64 -7.07 -16.27 -10.36
N ALA A 65 -6.44 -17.45 -10.43
CA ALA A 65 -6.80 -18.58 -9.58
C ALA A 65 -6.08 -18.48 -8.22
N PRO A 66 -6.72 -18.80 -7.09
CA PRO A 66 -8.14 -19.18 -6.93
C PRO A 66 -9.09 -17.97 -6.94
N THR A 67 -10.21 -18.09 -7.65
CA THR A 67 -11.23 -17.03 -7.73
C THR A 67 -12.17 -17.10 -6.51
N LEU A 68 -11.87 -16.34 -5.45
CA LEU A 68 -12.63 -16.36 -4.20
C LEU A 68 -13.93 -15.52 -4.23
N HIS A 69 -13.98 -14.51 -5.08
CA HIS A 69 -15.10 -13.56 -5.18
C HIS A 69 -15.16 -12.94 -6.57
N ARG A 70 -16.27 -12.25 -6.90
CA ARG A 70 -16.49 -11.65 -8.22
C ARG A 70 -15.37 -10.71 -8.70
N LEU A 71 -14.69 -10.02 -7.77
CA LEU A 71 -13.62 -9.08 -8.09
C LEU A 71 -12.34 -9.77 -8.59
N GLY A 72 -12.27 -11.10 -8.52
CA GLY A 72 -11.18 -11.90 -9.10
C GLY A 72 -11.30 -12.07 -10.62
N ILE A 73 -12.37 -11.57 -11.24
CA ILE A 73 -12.52 -11.46 -12.69
C ILE A 73 -12.93 -10.02 -13.01
N GLN A 74 -12.14 -9.33 -13.82
CA GLN A 74 -12.45 -7.96 -14.26
C GLN A 74 -12.13 -7.77 -15.73
N ALA A 75 -12.88 -6.87 -16.37
CA ALA A 75 -12.63 -6.45 -17.74
C ALA A 75 -11.65 -5.28 -17.80
N PHE A 76 -10.78 -5.31 -18.81
CA PHE A 76 -9.81 -4.28 -19.12
C PHE A 76 -9.78 -4.01 -20.61
N GLU A 77 -9.41 -2.78 -20.98
CA GLU A 77 -9.04 -2.43 -22.35
C GLU A 77 -7.57 -2.81 -22.59
N PRO A 78 -7.29 -3.72 -23.55
CA PRO A 78 -5.93 -4.13 -23.83
C PRO A 78 -5.14 -3.05 -24.54
N ILE A 79 -3.90 -2.83 -24.09
CA ILE A 79 -2.90 -2.03 -24.78
C ILE A 79 -1.77 -2.98 -25.20
N LEU A 80 -1.40 -2.95 -26.48
CA LEU A 80 -0.29 -3.75 -26.98
C LEU A 80 1.01 -3.37 -26.27
N TRP A 81 1.70 -4.37 -25.74
CA TRP A 81 2.96 -4.20 -25.03
C TRP A 81 4.02 -5.19 -25.54
N GLU A 82 5.28 -4.78 -25.49
CA GLU A 82 6.42 -5.60 -25.91
C GLU A 82 6.92 -6.51 -24.78
N GLY A 83 7.13 -7.78 -25.08
CA GLY A 83 7.52 -8.79 -24.11
C GLY A 83 6.46 -9.88 -23.96
N ARG A 84 6.57 -10.67 -22.88
CA ARG A 84 5.72 -11.87 -22.63
C ARG A 84 4.93 -11.83 -21.34
N ALA A 85 4.96 -10.71 -20.60
CA ALA A 85 4.26 -10.54 -19.34
C ALA A 85 3.06 -9.60 -19.51
N ILE A 86 1.95 -9.94 -18.85
CA ILE A 86 0.76 -9.08 -18.75
C ILE A 86 1.07 -7.96 -17.76
N LYS A 87 0.79 -6.70 -18.14
CA LYS A 87 0.87 -5.57 -17.22
C LYS A 87 -0.48 -5.31 -16.58
N LEU A 88 -0.55 -5.51 -15.28
CA LEU A 88 -1.72 -5.21 -14.47
C LEU A 88 -1.59 -3.85 -13.79
N HIS A 89 -2.71 -3.16 -13.61
CA HIS A 89 -2.73 -1.90 -12.88
C HIS A 89 -2.53 -2.13 -11.36
N PRO A 90 -1.63 -1.41 -10.67
CA PRO A 90 -1.33 -1.67 -9.26
C PRO A 90 -2.53 -1.57 -8.30
N LEU A 91 -3.51 -0.71 -8.61
CA LEU A 91 -4.71 -0.53 -7.76
C LEU A 91 -5.73 -1.68 -7.86
N VAL A 92 -5.61 -2.57 -8.84
CA VAL A 92 -6.48 -3.75 -8.94
C VAL A 92 -5.84 -4.99 -8.34
N CYS A 93 -4.55 -4.97 -7.99
CA CYS A 93 -3.85 -6.10 -7.38
C CYS A 93 -4.51 -6.57 -6.09
N THR A 94 -5.02 -5.65 -5.26
CA THR A 94 -5.77 -5.99 -4.04
C THR A 94 -7.05 -6.77 -4.34
N ALA A 95 -7.75 -6.42 -5.42
CA ALA A 95 -8.94 -7.11 -5.88
C ALA A 95 -8.62 -8.51 -6.42
N PHE A 96 -7.50 -8.73 -7.08
CA PHE A 96 -7.06 -10.06 -7.52
C PHE A 96 -6.35 -10.86 -6.43
N ASN A 97 -6.07 -10.24 -5.28
CA ASN A 97 -5.15 -10.73 -4.25
C ASN A 97 -3.77 -11.10 -4.84
N ALA A 98 -3.34 -10.39 -5.88
CA ALA A 98 -2.16 -10.70 -6.69
C ALA A 98 -0.95 -9.88 -6.27
N ASP A 99 0.22 -10.48 -6.38
CA ASP A 99 1.52 -9.84 -6.31
C ASP A 99 2.36 -10.11 -7.56
N PHE A 100 3.61 -9.65 -7.58
CA PHE A 100 4.47 -9.66 -8.77
C PHE A 100 5.74 -10.49 -8.55
N ASP A 101 5.62 -11.61 -7.84
CA ASP A 101 6.73 -12.54 -7.53
C ASP A 101 6.71 -13.84 -8.37
N GLY A 102 5.73 -13.98 -9.27
CA GLY A 102 5.59 -15.17 -10.13
C GLY A 102 4.15 -15.52 -10.50
N ASP A 103 3.17 -14.81 -9.94
CA ASP A 103 1.75 -14.97 -10.24
C ASP A 103 1.41 -14.93 -11.74
N GLN A 104 0.46 -15.79 -12.12
CA GLN A 104 -0.05 -15.90 -13.48
C GLN A 104 -1.54 -15.54 -13.53
N MET A 105 -1.95 -14.95 -14.66
CA MET A 105 -3.35 -14.62 -14.91
C MET A 105 -3.81 -15.23 -16.23
N ALA A 106 -5.03 -15.76 -16.23
CA ALA A 106 -5.70 -16.16 -17.46
C ALA A 106 -6.36 -14.95 -18.11
N CYS A 107 -6.27 -14.87 -19.44
CA CYS A 107 -6.91 -13.85 -20.24
C CYS A 107 -7.96 -14.50 -21.13
N HIS A 108 -9.20 -14.00 -21.07
CA HIS A 108 -10.31 -14.48 -21.87
C HIS A 108 -10.82 -13.35 -22.78
N LEU A 109 -11.23 -13.70 -23.99
CA LEU A 109 -11.76 -12.76 -24.98
C LEU A 109 -13.28 -12.97 -25.16
N PRO A 110 -14.13 -11.99 -24.77
CA PRO A 110 -15.55 -12.00 -25.08
C PRO A 110 -15.77 -11.89 -26.60
N LEU A 111 -16.51 -12.85 -27.17
CA LEU A 111 -16.72 -12.93 -28.63
C LEU A 111 -18.03 -12.27 -29.09
N SER A 112 -19.14 -12.49 -28.39
CA SER A 112 -20.44 -11.92 -28.78
C SER A 112 -20.53 -10.43 -28.45
N VAL A 113 -21.37 -9.71 -29.18
CA VAL A 113 -21.56 -8.25 -28.98
C VAL A 113 -22.18 -7.99 -27.60
N GLU A 114 -23.08 -8.86 -27.17
CA GLU A 114 -23.72 -8.79 -25.85
C GLU A 114 -22.69 -8.97 -24.74
N ALA A 115 -21.77 -9.94 -24.87
CA ALA A 115 -20.73 -10.18 -23.87
C ALA A 115 -19.71 -9.04 -23.82
N GLN A 116 -19.38 -8.43 -24.96
CA GLN A 116 -18.50 -7.25 -24.99
C GLN A 116 -19.15 -6.03 -24.33
N ALA A 117 -20.45 -5.81 -24.58
CA ALA A 117 -21.22 -4.75 -23.95
C ALA A 117 -21.36 -4.96 -22.44
N GLU A 118 -21.62 -6.19 -22.00
CA GLU A 118 -21.67 -6.56 -20.58
C GLU A 118 -20.31 -6.34 -19.91
N ALA A 119 -19.22 -6.81 -20.53
CA ALA A 119 -17.87 -6.65 -19.99
C ALA A 119 -17.53 -5.15 -19.80
N ARG A 120 -17.87 -4.31 -20.78
CA ARG A 120 -17.61 -2.87 -20.73
C ARG A 120 -18.48 -2.13 -19.71
N THR A 121 -19.75 -2.52 -19.58
CA THR A 121 -20.72 -1.79 -18.73
C THR A 121 -20.67 -2.24 -17.27
N LEU A 122 -20.48 -3.54 -17.01
CA LEU A 122 -20.57 -4.12 -15.67
C LEU A 122 -19.23 -4.57 -15.10
N MET A 123 -18.34 -5.12 -15.94
CA MET A 123 -17.13 -5.80 -15.46
C MET A 123 -15.88 -4.93 -15.51
N LEU A 124 -15.93 -3.74 -16.12
CA LEU A 124 -14.79 -2.86 -16.25
C LEU A 124 -14.21 -2.50 -14.87
N SER A 125 -12.88 -2.57 -14.74
CA SER A 125 -12.22 -2.38 -13.44
C SER A 125 -12.53 -1.03 -12.78
N SER A 126 -12.79 0.03 -13.56
CA SER A 126 -13.17 1.36 -13.07
C SER A 126 -14.56 1.40 -12.40
N HIS A 127 -15.42 0.42 -12.62
CA HIS A 127 -16.72 0.31 -11.94
C HIS A 127 -16.63 -0.49 -10.65
N ASN A 128 -15.57 -1.29 -10.50
CA ASN A 128 -15.37 -2.24 -9.41
C ASN A 128 -14.47 -1.66 -8.30
N ILE A 129 -14.81 -0.45 -7.83
CA ILE A 129 -14.03 0.27 -6.80
C ILE A 129 -14.40 -0.20 -5.39
N LEU A 130 -15.67 -0.54 -5.14
CA LEU A 130 -16.17 -0.94 -3.82
C LEU A 130 -16.25 -2.46 -3.64
N SER A 131 -16.07 -2.89 -2.40
CA SER A 131 -16.30 -4.27 -1.97
C SER A 131 -17.79 -4.57 -1.92
N THR A 132 -18.19 -5.74 -2.41
CA THR A 132 -19.57 -6.24 -2.29
C THR A 132 -19.96 -6.58 -0.86
N LYS A 133 -18.97 -6.89 -0.01
CA LYS A 133 -19.24 -7.37 1.35
C LYS A 133 -19.65 -6.23 2.28
N ASP A 134 -18.85 -5.17 2.29
CA ASP A 134 -18.93 -4.12 3.32
C ASP A 134 -19.10 -2.71 2.72
N GLY A 135 -19.22 -2.58 1.39
CA GLY A 135 -19.34 -1.29 0.70
C GLY A 135 -18.08 -0.40 0.75
N LYS A 136 -17.00 -0.85 1.41
CA LYS A 136 -15.74 -0.11 1.52
C LYS A 136 -14.93 -0.14 0.21
N PRO A 137 -14.15 0.90 -0.10
CA PRO A 137 -13.25 0.89 -1.26
C PRO A 137 -12.22 -0.25 -1.19
N VAL A 138 -12.10 -1.03 -2.26
CA VAL A 138 -11.09 -2.09 -2.45
C VAL A 138 -9.86 -1.55 -3.17
N ALA A 139 -10.07 -0.62 -4.11
CA ALA A 139 -9.02 0.02 -4.89
C ALA A 139 -8.32 1.14 -4.10
N VAL A 140 -7.95 0.88 -2.84
CA VAL A 140 -7.20 1.82 -2.00
C VAL A 140 -5.72 1.71 -2.36
N PRO A 141 -5.02 2.85 -2.57
CA PRO A 141 -3.57 2.85 -2.74
C PRO A 141 -2.86 2.09 -1.62
N SER A 142 -1.78 1.39 -1.97
CA SER A 142 -1.06 0.51 -1.05
C SER A 142 0.44 0.78 -1.10
N GLN A 143 1.16 0.34 -0.06
CA GLN A 143 2.62 0.33 0.00
C GLN A 143 3.23 1.70 -0.37
N ASP A 144 4.09 1.72 -1.39
CA ASP A 144 4.88 2.89 -1.78
C ASP A 144 4.03 4.10 -2.19
N MET A 145 2.83 3.87 -2.72
CA MET A 145 1.91 4.97 -3.02
C MET A 145 1.53 5.72 -1.75
N ILE A 146 1.20 4.98 -0.68
CA ILE A 146 0.87 5.56 0.62
C ILE A 146 2.10 6.18 1.27
N LEU A 147 3.26 5.55 1.15
CA LEU A 147 4.50 6.11 1.69
C LEU A 147 4.81 7.46 1.06
N GLY A 148 4.65 7.58 -0.26
CA GLY A 148 4.85 8.83 -0.99
C GLY A 148 3.84 9.92 -0.62
N THR A 149 2.55 9.58 -0.51
CA THR A 149 1.53 10.55 -0.06
C THR A 149 1.72 10.98 1.39
N TYR A 150 2.16 10.06 2.24
CA TYR A 150 2.49 10.35 3.63
C TYR A 150 3.72 11.28 3.72
N TYR A 151 4.81 10.95 3.03
CA TYR A 151 6.01 11.80 2.97
C TYR A 151 5.72 13.20 2.41
N LEU A 152 4.78 13.28 1.46
CA LEU A 152 4.33 14.55 0.89
C LEU A 152 3.56 15.43 1.89
N THR A 153 2.88 14.83 2.87
CA THR A 153 1.90 15.56 3.72
C THR A 153 2.28 15.65 5.20
N VAL A 154 3.31 14.91 5.62
CA VAL A 154 3.92 15.01 6.94
C VAL A 154 4.62 16.36 7.13
N VAL A 155 4.71 16.83 8.37
CA VAL A 155 5.32 18.12 8.74
C VAL A 155 6.56 17.83 9.58
N ARG A 156 7.68 18.46 9.22
CA ARG A 156 8.97 18.31 9.89
C ARG A 156 9.16 19.50 10.82
N GLU A 157 8.79 19.32 12.08
CA GLU A 157 8.88 20.37 13.12
C GLU A 157 7.94 21.56 12.92
N ASP A 158 7.62 22.27 14.01
CA ASP A 158 6.80 23.47 13.93
C ASP A 158 7.65 24.65 13.42
N THR A 159 7.73 24.81 12.10
CA THR A 159 8.48 25.89 11.46
C THR A 159 7.67 27.19 11.37
N ARG A 160 6.60 27.37 12.17
CA ARG A 160 5.75 28.57 12.17
C ARG A 160 6.54 29.87 12.31
N ASP A 161 7.62 29.85 13.09
CA ASP A 161 8.48 31.03 13.31
C ASP A 161 9.16 31.53 12.03
N LYS A 162 9.36 30.64 11.04
CA LYS A 162 9.95 30.96 9.73
C LYS A 162 8.93 30.93 8.60
N ALA A 163 7.64 30.81 8.93
CA ALA A 163 6.59 30.62 7.94
C ALA A 163 6.41 31.86 7.07
N LYS A 164 6.61 31.67 5.77
CA LYS A 164 6.38 32.69 4.75
C LYS A 164 4.92 32.71 4.34
N THR A 165 4.47 33.87 3.86
CA THR A 165 3.10 34.04 3.35
C THR A 165 3.15 34.24 1.84
N PHE A 166 2.29 33.52 1.13
CA PHE A 166 2.20 33.53 -0.33
C PHE A 166 0.77 33.87 -0.79
N ALA A 167 0.63 34.42 -1.99
CA ALA A 167 -0.65 34.82 -2.55
C ALA A 167 -1.29 33.72 -3.41
N THR A 168 -0.50 32.93 -4.14
CA THR A 168 -1.00 31.94 -5.10
C THR A 168 -0.27 30.61 -5.02
N TYR A 169 -0.88 29.57 -5.59
CA TYR A 169 -0.27 28.25 -5.74
C TYR A 169 1.05 28.32 -6.52
N ASP A 170 1.07 29.07 -7.63
CA ASP A 170 2.23 29.17 -8.50
C ASP A 170 3.43 29.82 -7.80
N GLU A 171 3.18 30.78 -6.90
CA GLU A 171 4.23 31.40 -6.11
C GLU A 171 4.87 30.40 -5.11
N VAL A 172 4.05 29.54 -4.49
CA VAL A 172 4.53 28.46 -3.62
C VAL A 172 5.36 27.46 -4.42
N MET A 173 4.92 27.08 -5.62
CA MET A 173 5.66 26.17 -6.47
C MET A 173 6.98 26.76 -6.95
N LEU A 174 6.99 28.05 -7.33
CA LEU A 174 8.21 28.76 -7.70
C LEU A 174 9.20 28.81 -6.53
N ALA A 175 8.72 29.08 -5.32
CA ALA A 175 9.55 29.09 -4.12
C ALA A 175 10.11 27.71 -3.79
N TYR A 176 9.33 26.64 -3.99
CA TYR A 176 9.77 25.26 -3.81
C TYR A 176 10.82 24.85 -4.85
N GLU A 177 10.60 25.17 -6.12
CA GLU A 177 11.54 24.90 -7.22
C GLU A 177 12.84 25.70 -7.09
N SER A 178 12.76 26.91 -6.54
CA SER A 178 13.93 27.75 -6.23
C SER A 178 14.63 27.36 -4.92
N HIS A 179 14.20 26.29 -4.25
CA HIS A 179 14.74 25.80 -2.97
C HIS A 179 14.68 26.83 -1.82
N ILE A 180 13.74 27.77 -1.87
CA ILE A 180 13.53 28.79 -0.83
C ILE A 180 12.71 28.23 0.34
N ILE A 181 11.86 27.23 0.06
CA ILE A 181 11.04 26.49 1.04
C ILE A 181 11.20 24.98 0.82
N GLY A 182 11.15 24.22 1.90
CA GLY A 182 11.04 22.77 1.89
C GLY A 182 9.61 22.29 1.62
N LEU A 183 9.47 21.00 1.29
CA LEU A 183 8.17 20.38 1.03
C LEU A 183 7.27 20.35 2.29
N GLN A 184 7.89 20.17 3.46
CA GLN A 184 7.23 20.01 4.76
C GLN A 184 7.23 21.28 5.61
N ASP A 185 7.78 22.38 5.11
CA ASP A 185 7.81 23.65 5.84
C ASP A 185 6.40 24.25 5.91
N ILE A 186 6.06 24.76 7.09
CA ILE A 186 4.80 25.47 7.32
C ILE A 186 4.83 26.81 6.58
N LEU A 187 3.79 27.07 5.81
CA LEU A 187 3.57 28.32 5.10
C LEU A 187 2.12 28.78 5.24
N TYR A 188 1.90 30.06 4.97
CA TYR A 188 0.57 30.64 4.90
C TYR A 188 0.22 30.98 3.45
N ILE A 189 -0.96 30.60 3.00
CA ILE A 189 -1.49 30.97 1.68
C ILE A 189 -2.82 31.71 1.84
N ARG A 190 -3.04 32.72 1.02
CA ARG A 190 -4.33 33.41 0.96
C ARG A 190 -5.26 32.71 -0.03
N LEU A 191 -6.36 32.14 0.44
CA LEU A 191 -7.40 31.55 -0.40
C LEU A 191 -8.63 32.48 -0.44
N PRO A 192 -9.29 32.65 -1.62
CA PRO A 192 -10.39 33.60 -1.79
C PRO A 192 -11.51 33.44 -0.75
N ASP A 193 -11.92 32.20 -0.47
CA ASP A 193 -13.08 31.90 0.37
C ASP A 193 -12.74 31.72 1.87
N HIS A 194 -11.46 31.53 2.21
CA HIS A 194 -11.03 31.11 3.55
C HIS A 194 -9.99 32.06 4.20
N GLY A 195 -9.62 33.15 3.51
CA GLY A 195 -8.65 34.11 4.01
C GLY A 195 -7.26 33.50 4.11
N ARG A 196 -6.57 33.74 5.24
CA ARG A 196 -5.22 33.21 5.48
C ARG A 196 -5.32 31.78 6.03
N VAL A 197 -4.72 30.84 5.30
CA VAL A 197 -4.76 29.41 5.60
C VAL A 197 -3.36 28.87 5.83
N GLU A 198 -3.17 28.09 6.90
CA GLU A 198 -1.91 27.39 7.18
C GLU A 198 -1.82 26.07 6.38
N THR A 199 -0.71 25.84 5.69
CA THR A 199 -0.48 24.60 4.95
C THR A 199 1.02 24.32 4.80
N THR A 200 1.38 23.27 4.07
CA THR A 200 2.75 23.03 3.59
C THR A 200 2.74 22.95 2.07
N ALA A 201 3.88 23.16 1.43
CA ALA A 201 3.99 23.01 -0.03
C ALA A 201 3.51 21.62 -0.47
N GLY A 202 3.87 20.57 0.27
CA GLY A 202 3.45 19.21 -0.02
C GLY A 202 1.96 18.95 0.14
N ARG A 203 1.32 19.47 1.21
CA ARG A 203 -0.14 19.40 1.39
C ARG A 203 -0.89 20.16 0.30
N LEU A 204 -0.33 21.29 -0.15
CA LEU A 204 -0.92 22.07 -1.23
C LEU A 204 -0.84 21.33 -2.57
N ILE A 205 0.31 20.73 -2.89
CA ILE A 205 0.48 19.87 -4.07
C ILE A 205 -0.51 18.70 -4.03
N PHE A 206 -0.68 18.07 -2.86
CA PHE A 206 -1.64 16.97 -2.72
C PHE A 206 -3.08 17.45 -2.93
N ASN A 207 -3.52 18.56 -2.32
CA ASN A 207 -4.87 19.08 -2.48
C ASN A 207 -5.16 19.53 -3.92
N ASN A 208 -4.19 20.15 -4.61
CA ASN A 208 -4.38 20.56 -6.01
C ASN A 208 -4.56 19.36 -6.96
N ALA A 209 -4.09 18.17 -6.56
CA ALA A 209 -4.37 16.95 -7.30
C ALA A 209 -5.80 16.44 -7.13
N LEU A 210 -6.43 16.78 -6.01
CA LEU A 210 -7.82 16.43 -5.69
C LEU A 210 -8.78 17.34 -6.45
N PHE A 211 -10.05 16.95 -6.48
CA PHE A 211 -11.11 17.87 -6.89
C PHE A 211 -11.28 18.98 -5.83
N PRO A 212 -11.56 20.24 -6.21
CA PRO A 212 -11.74 21.35 -5.28
C PRO A 212 -12.70 21.08 -4.11
N GLU A 213 -13.76 20.31 -4.36
CA GLU A 213 -14.78 19.93 -3.37
C GLU A 213 -14.27 18.93 -2.32
N LEU A 214 -13.12 18.28 -2.57
CA LEU A 214 -12.45 17.35 -1.65
C LEU A 214 -11.29 18.01 -0.89
N TRP A 215 -11.08 19.32 -1.05
CA TRP A 215 -10.02 20.01 -0.33
C TRP A 215 -10.26 19.93 1.17
N GLN A 216 -9.22 19.55 1.88
CA GLN A 216 -9.31 19.23 3.30
C GLN A 216 -9.09 20.48 4.15
N TYR A 217 -10.14 21.26 4.36
CA TYR A 217 -10.11 22.40 5.28
C TYR A 217 -10.42 21.95 6.70
N GLU A 218 -9.63 22.43 7.66
CA GLU A 218 -9.84 22.21 9.08
C GLU A 218 -9.78 23.56 9.81
N LYS A 219 -10.81 23.87 10.59
CA LYS A 219 -10.89 25.10 11.37
C LYS A 219 -10.21 24.88 12.72
N ARG A 220 -9.25 25.74 13.07
CA ARG A 220 -8.58 25.71 14.37
C ARG A 220 -9.35 26.53 15.41
N GLU A 221 -9.03 26.29 16.68
CA GLU A 221 -9.59 27.00 17.83
C GLU A 221 -9.38 28.53 17.75
N ASP A 222 -8.25 28.96 17.17
CA ASP A 222 -7.90 30.38 16.97
C ASP A 222 -8.69 31.07 15.84
N GLY A 223 -9.62 30.37 15.18
CA GLY A 223 -10.44 30.89 14.09
C GLY A 223 -9.76 30.87 12.71
N THR A 224 -8.47 30.53 12.63
CA THR A 224 -7.74 30.32 11.37
C THR A 224 -8.03 28.95 10.75
N TYR A 225 -7.99 28.86 9.42
CA TYR A 225 -8.12 27.59 8.70
C TYR A 225 -6.74 26.97 8.44
N SER A 226 -6.67 25.64 8.44
CA SER A 226 -5.55 24.88 7.91
C SER A 226 -5.98 24.01 6.73
N LEU A 227 -5.14 23.91 5.70
CA LEU A 227 -5.39 23.11 4.50
C LEU A 227 -4.49 21.86 4.49
N GLY A 228 -5.14 20.71 4.37
CA GLY A 228 -4.51 19.39 4.25
C GLY A 228 -4.26 18.71 5.58
N LYS A 229 -4.43 17.38 5.58
CA LYS A 229 -4.09 16.49 6.69
C LYS A 229 -2.96 15.55 6.30
N VAL A 230 -2.38 14.87 7.29
CA VAL A 230 -1.42 13.79 7.04
C VAL A 230 -2.15 12.63 6.39
N MET A 231 -1.70 12.23 5.20
CA MET A 231 -2.35 11.22 4.37
C MET A 231 -1.77 9.84 4.63
N ASP A 232 -2.22 9.21 5.71
CA ASP A 232 -1.99 7.79 6.00
C ASP A 232 -2.97 6.89 5.22
N LYS A 233 -2.74 5.58 5.24
CA LYS A 233 -3.60 4.59 4.54
C LYS A 233 -5.09 4.74 4.90
N LYS A 234 -5.40 5.03 6.17
CA LYS A 234 -6.78 5.17 6.66
C LYS A 234 -7.42 6.45 6.11
N THR A 235 -6.70 7.56 6.12
CA THR A 235 -7.18 8.87 5.64
C THR A 235 -7.35 8.86 4.14
N VAL A 236 -6.43 8.23 3.39
CA VAL A 236 -6.60 8.01 1.94
C VAL A 236 -7.84 7.14 1.67
N GLY A 237 -8.05 6.07 2.44
CA GLY A 237 -9.26 5.24 2.32
C GLY A 237 -10.56 6.04 2.52
N LYS A 238 -10.61 6.92 3.53
CA LYS A 238 -11.75 7.82 3.78
C LYS A 238 -11.94 8.83 2.65
N LEU A 239 -10.85 9.37 2.11
CA LEU A 239 -10.90 10.32 1.00
C LEU A 239 -11.50 9.68 -0.26
N VAL A 240 -11.13 8.42 -0.55
CA VAL A 240 -11.69 7.66 -1.68
C VAL A 240 -13.18 7.42 -1.49
N ASP A 241 -13.60 7.08 -0.27
CA ASP A 241 -15.02 6.89 0.07
C ASP A 241 -15.83 8.18 -0.10
N GLN A 242 -15.30 9.31 0.38
CA GLN A 242 -15.91 10.64 0.18
C GLN A 242 -16.03 11.01 -1.30
N CYS A 243 -14.97 10.78 -2.09
CA CYS A 243 -15.00 11.01 -3.54
C CYS A 243 -16.07 10.16 -4.22
N PHE A 244 -16.18 8.89 -3.84
CA PHE A 244 -17.17 7.99 -4.39
C PHE A 244 -18.59 8.47 -4.12
N GLN A 245 -18.89 8.92 -2.90
CA GLN A 245 -20.23 9.41 -2.56
C GLN A 245 -20.60 10.71 -3.28
N LEU A 246 -19.65 11.61 -3.51
CA LEU A 246 -19.91 12.89 -4.17
C LEU A 246 -19.97 12.79 -5.70
N PHE A 247 -19.12 11.96 -6.29
CA PHE A 247 -18.85 11.99 -7.73
C PHE A 247 -19.06 10.66 -8.46
N GLY A 248 -19.29 9.57 -7.74
CA GLY A 248 -19.44 8.23 -8.32
C GLY A 248 -18.14 7.63 -8.84
N ASN A 249 -18.28 6.59 -9.69
CA ASN A 249 -17.17 5.71 -10.10
C ASN A 249 -16.09 6.41 -10.95
N GLU A 250 -16.49 7.12 -11.99
CA GLU A 250 -15.58 7.59 -13.04
C GLU A 250 -14.56 8.60 -12.51
N LYS A 251 -15.05 9.64 -11.82
CA LYS A 251 -14.20 10.63 -11.15
C LYS A 251 -13.36 10.02 -10.03
N THR A 252 -13.87 9.01 -9.32
CA THR A 252 -13.09 8.31 -8.30
C THR A 252 -11.93 7.50 -8.91
N ALA A 253 -12.15 6.85 -10.06
CA ALA A 253 -11.08 6.18 -10.78
C ALA A 253 -10.00 7.17 -11.27
N GLU A 254 -10.41 8.36 -11.74
CA GLU A 254 -9.48 9.42 -12.11
C GLU A 254 -8.67 9.92 -10.91
N LEU A 255 -9.34 10.16 -9.78
CA LEU A 255 -8.69 10.58 -8.54
C LEU A 255 -7.63 9.55 -8.09
N LEU A 256 -7.99 8.28 -8.13
CA LEU A 256 -7.11 7.18 -7.79
C LEU A 256 -5.87 7.12 -8.71
N ASP A 257 -6.03 7.34 -10.01
CA ASP A 257 -4.93 7.42 -10.96
C ASP A 257 -4.00 8.62 -10.69
N ARG A 258 -4.55 9.77 -10.28
CA ARG A 258 -3.77 10.96 -9.86
C ARG A 258 -3.00 10.70 -8.56
N ILE A 259 -3.66 10.17 -7.53
CA ILE A 259 -3.04 9.82 -6.23
C ILE A 259 -1.90 8.82 -6.43
N LYS A 260 -2.12 7.77 -7.23
CA LYS A 260 -1.09 6.78 -7.58
C LYS A 260 0.14 7.46 -8.20
N SER A 261 -0.07 8.32 -9.19
CA SER A 261 1.01 8.98 -9.93
C SER A 261 1.83 9.91 -9.03
N LEU A 262 1.17 10.64 -8.14
CA LEU A 262 1.82 11.49 -7.14
C LEU A 262 2.56 10.66 -6.08
N GLY A 263 1.90 9.63 -5.54
CA GLY A 263 2.49 8.72 -4.57
C GLY A 263 3.81 8.14 -5.07
N TYR A 264 3.85 7.58 -6.29
CA TYR A 264 5.09 7.07 -6.86
C TYR A 264 6.15 8.15 -7.13
N SER A 265 5.73 9.32 -7.62
CA SER A 265 6.66 10.42 -7.92
C SER A 265 7.37 10.92 -6.66
N PHE A 266 6.61 11.14 -5.58
CA PHE A 266 7.17 11.62 -4.32
C PHE A 266 7.85 10.52 -3.52
N ALA A 267 7.41 9.26 -3.60
CA ALA A 267 8.15 8.13 -3.03
C ALA A 267 9.55 8.01 -3.67
N ARG A 268 9.64 8.16 -5.00
CA ARG A 268 10.93 8.19 -5.71
C ARG A 268 11.79 9.37 -5.28
N ARG A 269 11.23 10.58 -5.19
CA ARG A 269 11.96 11.80 -4.79
C ARG A 269 12.44 11.74 -3.34
N ALA A 270 11.65 11.12 -2.46
CA ALA A 270 12.02 10.94 -1.05
C ALA A 270 13.27 10.08 -0.88
N GLY A 271 13.56 9.18 -1.84
CA GLY A 271 14.78 8.35 -1.81
C GLY A 271 14.90 7.51 -0.55
N MET A 272 13.77 7.12 0.05
CA MET A 272 13.75 6.42 1.32
C MET A 272 14.42 5.05 1.19
N THR A 273 15.37 4.80 2.08
CA THR A 273 16.08 3.52 2.19
C THR A 273 15.94 3.00 3.61
N VAL A 274 16.18 1.71 3.80
CA VAL A 274 16.18 1.08 5.13
C VAL A 274 17.56 0.51 5.39
N ALA A 275 18.20 0.99 6.45
CA ALA A 275 19.48 0.49 6.94
C ALA A 275 19.32 -0.09 8.35
N ILE A 276 20.27 -0.96 8.74
CA ILE A 276 20.37 -1.48 10.11
C ILE A 276 20.50 -0.34 11.14
N ALA A 277 21.10 0.78 10.74
CA ALA A 277 21.26 1.97 11.56
C ALA A 277 19.92 2.67 11.89
N ASP A 278 18.90 2.52 11.04
CA ASP A 278 17.56 3.11 11.26
C ASP A 278 16.77 2.33 12.31
N ILE A 279 17.14 1.08 12.58
CA ILE A 279 16.53 0.24 13.62
C ILE A 279 17.13 0.64 14.97
N LYS A 280 16.53 1.60 15.67
CA LYS A 280 17.01 2.08 16.98
C LYS A 280 16.45 1.23 18.12
N VAL A 281 17.34 0.58 18.88
CA VAL A 281 16.98 -0.13 20.11
C VAL A 281 16.89 0.89 21.24
N PRO A 282 15.82 0.92 22.05
CA PRO A 282 15.71 1.86 23.15
C PRO A 282 16.72 1.53 24.26
N GLU A 283 17.45 2.54 24.75
CA GLU A 283 18.42 2.38 25.84
C GLU A 283 17.76 1.93 27.15
N VAL A 284 16.49 2.34 27.36
CA VAL A 284 15.67 1.98 28.52
C VAL A 284 15.30 0.48 28.55
N LYS A 285 15.52 -0.25 27.44
CA LYS A 285 15.18 -1.67 27.31
C LYS A 285 15.78 -2.52 28.43
N THR A 286 17.07 -2.34 28.73
CA THR A 286 17.76 -3.16 29.74
C THR A 286 17.15 -2.95 31.12
N GLY A 287 16.89 -1.71 31.51
CA GLY A 287 16.24 -1.39 32.78
C GLY A 287 14.82 -1.95 32.91
N LEU A 288 14.04 -1.92 31.83
CA LEU A 288 12.69 -2.53 31.81
C LEU A 288 12.74 -4.05 31.97
N LEU A 289 13.69 -4.71 31.29
CA LEU A 289 13.90 -6.15 31.40
C LEU A 289 14.37 -6.54 32.80
N ASP A 290 15.33 -5.82 33.38
CA ASP A 290 15.83 -6.07 34.73
C ASP A 290 14.72 -5.94 35.78
N THR A 291 13.85 -4.93 35.64
CA THR A 291 12.69 -4.74 36.51
C THR A 291 11.71 -5.91 36.40
N ALA A 292 11.40 -6.35 35.18
CA ALA A 292 10.53 -7.50 34.95
C ALA A 292 11.12 -8.79 35.51
N GLU A 293 12.43 -9.01 35.38
CA GLU A 293 13.12 -10.17 35.94
C GLU A 293 13.05 -10.22 37.46
N GLN A 294 13.25 -9.08 38.13
CA GLN A 294 13.12 -8.98 39.58
C GLN A 294 11.70 -9.31 40.06
N GLU A 295 10.67 -8.84 39.35
CA GLU A 295 9.28 -9.17 39.68
C GLU A 295 8.97 -10.66 39.46
N VAL A 296 9.45 -11.25 38.37
CA VAL A 296 9.30 -12.69 38.10
C VAL A 296 10.05 -13.53 39.15
N GLU A 297 11.20 -13.06 39.64
CA GLU A 297 11.93 -13.71 40.73
C GLU A 297 11.15 -13.65 42.05
N LYS A 298 10.51 -12.52 42.36
CA LYS A 298 9.62 -12.39 43.53
C LYS A 298 8.46 -13.38 43.46
N VAL A 299 7.80 -13.50 42.30
CA VAL A 299 6.73 -14.49 42.07
C VAL A 299 7.27 -15.92 42.25
N SER A 300 8.44 -16.21 41.68
CA SER A 300 9.09 -17.51 41.82
C SER A 300 9.43 -17.85 43.28
N ARG A 301 9.81 -16.84 44.07
CA ARG A 301 10.11 -16.97 45.50
C ARG A 301 8.86 -17.24 46.34
N LEU A 302 7.74 -16.59 46.02
CA LEU A 302 6.44 -16.87 46.65
C LEU A 302 5.99 -18.31 46.39
N TYR A 303 6.19 -18.80 45.17
CA TYR A 303 5.91 -20.19 44.82
C TYR A 303 6.78 -21.18 45.60
N ARG A 304 8.09 -20.94 45.68
CA ARG A 304 9.02 -21.77 46.48
C ARG A 304 8.67 -21.80 47.98
N ARG A 305 8.02 -20.75 48.49
CA ARG A 305 7.53 -20.66 49.88
C ARG A 305 6.14 -21.30 50.07
N GLY A 306 5.53 -21.84 49.02
CA GLY A 306 4.20 -22.45 49.06
C GLY A 306 3.04 -21.46 49.22
N LEU A 307 3.27 -20.16 48.96
CA LEU A 307 2.26 -19.10 49.14
C LEU A 307 1.33 -18.92 47.94
N ILE A 308 1.72 -19.46 46.77
CA ILE A 308 0.94 -19.41 45.53
C ILE A 308 1.01 -20.77 44.84
N THR A 309 0.02 -21.07 44.00
CA THR A 309 -0.03 -22.29 43.18
C THR A 309 0.82 -22.16 41.92
N GLU A 310 1.09 -23.29 41.25
CA GLU A 310 1.83 -23.30 39.98
C GLU A 310 1.08 -22.58 38.85
N GLU A 311 -0.25 -22.70 38.81
CA GLU A 311 -1.08 -21.99 37.83
C GLU A 311 -1.03 -20.47 38.04
N GLU A 312 -1.04 -20.02 39.29
CA GLU A 312 -0.92 -18.60 39.64
C GLU A 312 0.47 -18.06 39.32
N ARG A 313 1.54 -18.83 39.60
CA ARG A 313 2.92 -18.51 39.19
C ARG A 313 2.97 -18.30 37.68
N TYR A 314 2.47 -19.28 36.92
CA TYR A 314 2.48 -19.26 35.45
C TYR A 314 1.71 -18.06 34.88
N ARG A 315 0.47 -17.81 35.35
CA ARG A 315 -0.34 -16.67 34.89
C ARG A 315 0.33 -15.32 35.19
N LYS A 316 0.86 -15.16 36.41
CA LYS A 316 1.56 -13.92 36.82
C LYS A 316 2.83 -13.69 36.00
N THR A 317 3.63 -14.74 35.77
CA THR A 317 4.85 -14.64 34.95
C THR A 317 4.53 -14.21 33.52
N ILE A 318 3.50 -14.79 32.89
CA ILE A 318 3.06 -14.40 31.56
C ILE A 318 2.60 -12.94 31.53
N GLN A 319 1.82 -12.52 32.52
CA GLN A 319 1.32 -11.15 32.58
C GLN A 319 2.46 -10.15 32.72
N LEU A 320 3.43 -10.41 33.60
CA LEU A 320 4.61 -9.55 33.78
C LEU A 320 5.43 -9.42 32.50
N TRP A 321 5.68 -10.53 31.79
CA TRP A 321 6.41 -10.50 30.53
C TRP A 321 5.63 -9.86 29.39
N THR A 322 4.30 -10.00 29.37
CA THR A 322 3.45 -9.32 28.40
C THR A 322 3.53 -7.80 28.59
N GLN A 323 3.39 -7.33 29.84
CA GLN A 323 3.51 -5.91 30.16
C GLN A 323 4.90 -5.37 29.80
N ALA A 324 5.97 -6.06 30.21
CA ALA A 324 7.33 -5.64 29.88
C ALA A 324 7.57 -5.57 28.36
N THR A 325 6.98 -6.50 27.60
CA THR A 325 7.05 -6.48 26.13
C THR A 325 6.33 -5.27 25.54
N GLU A 326 5.18 -4.87 26.10
CA GLU A 326 4.44 -3.67 25.69
C GLU A 326 5.21 -2.39 26.05
N ASP A 327 5.73 -2.28 27.28
CA ASP A 327 6.51 -1.12 27.73
C ASP A 327 7.76 -0.90 26.86
N VAL A 328 8.48 -1.98 26.51
CA VAL A 328 9.61 -1.94 25.57
C VAL A 328 9.17 -1.52 24.17
N THR A 329 7.96 -1.91 23.75
CA THR A 329 7.41 -1.55 22.45
C THR A 329 7.12 -0.05 22.36
N ASP A 330 6.49 0.50 23.39
CA ASP A 330 6.14 1.91 23.44
C ASP A 330 7.39 2.79 23.53
N ALA A 331 8.35 2.42 24.40
CA ALA A 331 9.64 3.10 24.48
C ALA A 331 10.42 3.08 23.15
N MET A 332 10.36 1.97 22.41
CA MET A 332 10.96 1.86 21.08
C MET A 332 10.25 2.78 20.08
N MET A 333 8.92 2.79 20.06
CA MET A 333 8.14 3.64 19.14
C MET A 333 8.41 5.12 19.38
N ASP A 334 8.49 5.54 20.65
CA ASP A 334 8.78 6.92 21.03
C ASP A 334 10.20 7.34 20.64
N ASN A 335 11.18 6.45 20.79
CA ASN A 335 12.56 6.71 20.36
C ASN A 335 12.63 6.87 18.83
N MET A 336 12.01 5.96 18.08
CA MET A 336 11.95 6.04 16.62
C MET A 336 11.16 7.25 16.11
N ALA A 337 10.14 7.70 16.84
CA ALA A 337 9.38 8.90 16.51
C ALA A 337 10.20 10.19 16.63
N ARG A 338 11.22 10.21 17.50
CA ARG A 338 12.12 11.35 17.68
C ARG A 338 13.35 11.28 16.78
N ASP A 339 13.70 10.09 16.30
CA ASP A 339 14.84 9.91 15.40
C ASP A 339 14.63 10.63 14.07
N LYS A 340 15.66 11.38 13.62
CA LYS A 340 15.63 12.18 12.39
C LYS A 340 14.41 13.10 12.29
N ASP A 341 14.01 13.72 13.39
CA ASP A 341 12.86 14.65 13.48
C ASP A 341 11.53 13.99 13.07
N GLY A 342 11.40 12.67 13.30
CA GLY A 342 10.23 11.88 12.89
C GLY A 342 10.28 11.33 11.47
N PHE A 343 11.40 11.49 10.77
CA PHE A 343 11.62 10.99 9.40
C PHE A 343 12.44 9.70 9.36
N ASN A 344 12.43 8.92 10.44
CA ASN A 344 12.98 7.58 10.40
C ASN A 344 12.20 6.70 9.39
N PRO A 345 12.87 6.09 8.39
CA PRO A 345 12.18 5.34 7.34
C PRO A 345 11.35 4.17 7.84
N VAL A 346 11.85 3.42 8.84
CA VAL A 346 11.15 2.26 9.43
C VAL A 346 9.90 2.73 10.16
N TYR A 347 10.01 3.82 10.91
CA TYR A 347 8.89 4.45 11.61
C TYR A 347 7.81 4.93 10.63
N MET A 348 8.21 5.67 9.59
CA MET A 348 7.32 6.20 8.56
C MET A 348 6.56 5.09 7.83
N MET A 349 7.22 3.97 7.50
CA MET A 349 6.58 2.83 6.83
C MET A 349 5.44 2.23 7.66
N ALA A 350 5.62 2.08 8.98
CA ALA A 350 4.59 1.53 9.85
C ALA A 350 3.49 2.52 10.23
N ILE A 351 3.83 3.77 10.54
CA ILE A 351 2.85 4.81 10.93
C ILE A 351 1.95 5.16 9.76
N SER A 352 2.52 5.29 8.55
CA SER A 352 1.73 5.56 7.33
C SER A 352 0.79 4.39 6.98
N GLY A 353 1.05 3.19 7.51
CA GLY A 353 0.35 1.96 7.14
C GLY A 353 0.70 1.48 5.74
N ALA A 354 1.78 1.98 5.14
CA ALA A 354 2.29 1.55 3.84
C ALA A 354 2.76 0.09 3.91
N ARG A 355 3.67 -0.21 4.84
CA ARG A 355 4.22 -1.55 5.05
C ARG A 355 4.76 -1.68 6.47
N GLY A 356 4.52 -2.82 7.09
CA GLY A 356 4.93 -3.05 8.47
C GLY A 356 3.83 -2.76 9.47
N ASN A 357 3.82 -3.50 10.58
CA ASN A 357 3.00 -3.21 11.74
C ASN A 357 3.89 -2.97 12.98
N LYS A 358 3.31 -2.43 14.06
CA LYS A 358 4.03 -2.19 15.33
C LYS A 358 4.69 -3.46 15.87
N GLN A 359 4.05 -4.63 15.71
CA GLN A 359 4.57 -5.91 16.18
C GLN A 359 5.82 -6.37 15.40
N GLN A 360 5.90 -6.10 14.11
CA GLN A 360 7.06 -6.42 13.26
C GLN A 360 8.25 -5.53 13.61
N ILE A 361 8.02 -4.22 13.82
CA ILE A 361 9.07 -3.31 14.30
C ILE A 361 9.56 -3.74 15.69
N ARG A 362 8.64 -4.11 16.58
CA ARG A 362 8.99 -4.66 17.90
C ARG A 362 9.95 -5.85 17.81
N GLN A 363 9.73 -6.76 16.87
CA GLN A 363 10.63 -7.92 16.70
C GLN A 363 12.01 -7.51 16.17
N LEU A 364 12.12 -6.40 15.43
CA LEU A 364 13.38 -5.89 14.90
C LEU A 364 14.23 -5.18 15.95
N ALA A 365 13.62 -4.28 16.75
CA ALA A 365 14.33 -3.38 17.67
C ALA A 365 13.98 -3.52 19.16
N GLY A 366 12.81 -4.08 19.48
CA GLY A 366 12.38 -4.28 20.87
C GLY A 366 12.88 -5.61 21.40
N MET A 367 11.94 -6.55 21.54
CA MET A 367 12.19 -7.95 21.90
C MET A 367 11.16 -8.85 21.20
N ARG A 368 11.46 -10.13 21.02
CA ARG A 368 10.47 -11.07 20.46
C ARG A 368 9.35 -11.40 21.44
N GLY A 369 9.66 -11.47 22.73
CA GLY A 369 8.67 -11.76 23.79
C GLY A 369 8.37 -13.25 23.94
N LEU A 370 7.17 -13.54 24.44
CA LEU A 370 6.71 -14.91 24.71
C LEU A 370 6.39 -15.66 23.41
N MET A 371 6.65 -16.97 23.40
CA MET A 371 6.38 -17.87 22.27
C MET A 371 5.39 -18.95 22.65
N ALA A 372 4.60 -19.39 21.68
CA ALA A 372 3.71 -20.53 21.85
C ALA A 372 4.37 -21.83 21.38
N ASP A 373 4.15 -22.90 22.12
CA ASP A 373 4.51 -24.25 21.72
C ASP A 373 3.51 -24.81 20.67
N PRO A 374 3.76 -25.99 20.08
CA PRO A 374 2.84 -26.59 19.12
C PRO A 374 1.44 -26.91 19.71
N SER A 375 1.32 -27.08 21.03
CA SER A 375 0.05 -27.32 21.71
C SER A 375 -0.77 -26.04 21.93
N GLY A 376 -0.15 -24.86 21.75
CA GLY A 376 -0.75 -23.56 22.01
C GLY A 376 -0.49 -23.02 23.43
N ARG A 377 0.28 -23.73 24.25
CA ARG A 377 0.73 -23.26 25.56
C ARG A 377 1.86 -22.25 25.39
N ILE A 378 1.80 -21.16 26.15
CA ILE A 378 2.84 -20.13 26.14
C ILE A 378 4.02 -20.61 26.98
N ILE A 379 5.22 -20.54 26.42
CA ILE A 379 6.46 -20.84 27.11
C ILE A 379 6.74 -19.68 28.07
N ASP A 380 6.93 -19.96 29.37
CA ASP A 380 7.13 -18.97 30.43
C ASP A 380 8.52 -18.30 30.42
N LEU A 381 9.39 -18.73 29.49
CA LEU A 381 10.68 -18.12 29.19
C LEU A 381 10.58 -17.26 27.90
N PRO A 382 10.65 -15.93 28.00
CA PRO A 382 10.59 -15.06 26.83
C PRO A 382 11.94 -14.97 26.10
N ILE A 383 11.86 -14.60 24.82
CA ILE A 383 13.03 -14.20 24.04
C ILE A 383 13.24 -12.69 24.23
N LYS A 384 14.26 -12.34 25.01
CA LYS A 384 14.64 -10.94 25.34
C LYS A 384 15.35 -10.23 24.18
N ALA A 385 16.01 -11.00 23.31
CA ALA A 385 16.72 -10.49 22.16
C ALA A 385 15.77 -10.07 21.02
N ASN A 386 16.30 -9.28 20.09
CA ASN A 386 15.64 -8.88 18.85
C ASN A 386 16.47 -9.30 17.62
N PHE A 387 15.92 -9.14 16.41
CA PHE A 387 16.63 -9.52 15.19
C PHE A 387 17.88 -8.68 14.91
N LYS A 388 17.95 -7.45 15.43
CA LYS A 388 19.15 -6.60 15.28
C LYS A 388 20.32 -7.07 16.13
N GLU A 389 20.05 -7.50 17.36
CA GLU A 389 21.04 -8.04 18.31
C GLU A 389 21.43 -9.47 17.97
N GLY A 390 20.56 -10.19 17.26
CA GLY A 390 20.71 -11.61 16.96
C GLY A 390 20.08 -12.50 18.03
N LEU A 391 19.78 -13.74 17.66
CA LEU A 391 19.14 -14.72 18.53
C LEU A 391 20.14 -15.80 18.91
N THR A 392 20.08 -16.29 20.16
CA THR A 392 20.84 -17.48 20.53
C THR A 392 20.25 -18.73 19.87
N VAL A 393 20.98 -19.84 19.88
CA VAL A 393 20.51 -21.12 19.32
C VAL A 393 19.21 -21.58 20.00
N LEU A 394 19.11 -21.39 21.33
CA LEU A 394 17.92 -21.74 22.10
C LEU A 394 16.72 -20.85 21.75
N ASP A 395 16.93 -19.54 21.64
CA ASP A 395 15.89 -18.59 21.24
C ASP A 395 15.38 -18.87 19.82
N TYR A 396 16.29 -19.21 18.91
CA TYR A 396 15.92 -19.54 17.55
C TYR A 396 15.13 -20.85 17.50
N PHE A 397 15.58 -21.89 18.22
CA PHE A 397 14.92 -23.18 18.30
C PHE A 397 13.50 -23.06 18.87
N THR A 398 13.32 -22.35 19.99
CA THR A 398 12.00 -22.13 20.60
C THR A 398 11.05 -21.39 19.66
N SER A 399 11.57 -20.42 18.88
CA SER A 399 10.77 -19.70 17.89
C SER A 399 10.34 -20.52 16.67
N SER A 400 11.04 -21.63 16.37
CA SER A 400 10.77 -22.46 15.20
C SER A 400 9.45 -23.25 15.32
N HIS A 401 9.01 -23.58 16.53
CA HIS A 401 7.77 -24.29 16.77
C HIS A 401 6.55 -23.53 16.27
N GLY A 402 6.43 -22.25 16.66
CA GLY A 402 5.34 -21.39 16.22
C GLY A 402 5.38 -21.11 14.72
N ALA A 403 6.57 -20.87 14.17
CA ALA A 403 6.74 -20.62 12.73
C ALA A 403 6.32 -21.82 11.87
N ARG A 404 6.74 -23.04 12.24
CA ARG A 404 6.38 -24.26 11.51
C ARG A 404 4.88 -24.53 11.58
N LYS A 405 4.27 -24.38 12.76
CA LYS A 405 2.83 -24.58 12.94
C LYS A 405 2.05 -23.60 12.06
N GLY A 406 2.39 -22.30 12.10
CA GLY A 406 1.73 -21.30 11.27
C GLY A 406 1.85 -21.57 9.77
N LEU A 407 3.02 -22.03 9.30
CA LEU A 407 3.20 -22.41 7.89
C LEU A 407 2.39 -23.65 7.51
N ALA A 408 2.34 -24.67 8.39
CA ALA A 408 1.55 -25.87 8.16
C ALA A 408 0.05 -25.56 8.11
N ASP A 409 -0.45 -24.75 9.05
CA ASP A 409 -1.85 -24.32 9.12
C ASP A 409 -2.26 -23.42 7.95
N THR A 410 -1.30 -22.75 7.29
CA THR A 410 -1.58 -21.93 6.09
C THR A 410 -1.66 -22.79 4.81
N ALA A 411 -0.96 -23.93 4.80
CA ALA A 411 -0.90 -24.82 3.65
C ALA A 411 -2.03 -25.87 3.63
N LEU A 412 -2.51 -26.26 4.81
CA LEU A 412 -3.70 -27.11 5.01
C LEU A 412 -4.98 -26.29 4.85
#